data_AF-A0A1X1Q380-F1
#
_entry.id   AF-A0A1X1Q380-F1
#
_cell.length_a   1.000
_cell.length_b   1.000
_cell.length_c   1.000
_cell.angle_alpha   90.00
_cell.angle_beta   90.00
_cell.angle_gamma   90.00
#
_symmetry.space_group_name_H-M   'P 1'
#
loop_
_entity.id
_entity.type
_entity.pdbx_description
1 polymer ?
#
loop_
_entity_poly.entity_id
_entity_poly.type
_entity_poly.pdbx_seq_one_letter_code
_entity_poly.pdbx_strand_id
1 'polypeptide(L)' 'MTRFQKDKQEILAGNSREVMAGRKEELRKLEKQLRECRNGFRAQCLQQEIERRRREYNELDEMI' A
#
# COMPACT_ATOMS: atom_id res chain seq x y z
N MET A 1 3.42 11.39 12.69
CA MET A 1 2.38 10.81 11.82
C MET A 1 2.96 9.68 11.00
N THR A 2 2.26 8.55 10.95
CA THR A 2 2.58 7.45 10.01
C THR A 2 2.25 7.89 8.57
N ARG A 3 2.79 7.19 7.58
CA ARG A 3 2.46 7.47 6.17
C ARG A 3 0.96 7.34 5.91
N PHE A 4 0.33 6.30 6.45
CA PHE A 4 -1.11 6.10 6.39
C PHE A 4 -1.92 7.27 6.96
N GLN A 5 -1.49 7.83 8.10
CA GLN A 5 -2.16 9.02 8.65
C GLN A 5 -2.02 10.24 7.73
N LYS A 6 -0.87 10.41 7.06
CA LYS A 6 -0.66 11.50 6.11
C LYS A 6 -1.57 11.34 4.90
N ASP A 7 -1.64 10.13 4.37
CA ASP A 7 -2.51 9.80 3.25
C ASP A 7 -3.99 10.06 3.57
N LYS A 8 -4.43 9.75 4.80
CA LYS A 8 -5.78 10.11 5.28
C LYS A 8 -6.03 11.62 5.24
N GLN A 9 -5.08 12.43 5.70
CA GLN A 9 -5.21 13.89 5.67
C GLN A 9 -5.23 14.44 4.24
N GLU A 10 -4.38 13.90 3.36
CA GLU A 10 -4.33 14.30 1.95
C GLU A 10 -5.63 13.95 1.20
N ILE A 11 -6.24 12.79 1.49
CA ILE A 11 -7.56 12.42 0.94
C ILE A 11 -8.62 13.43 1.40
N LEU A 12 -8.66 13.76 2.70
CA LEU A 12 -9.58 14.75 3.25
C LEU A 12 -9.35 16.16 2.68
N ALA A 13 -8.11 16.47 2.26
CA ALA A 13 -7.76 17.71 1.60
C ALA A 13 -8.09 17.72 0.09
N GLY A 14 -8.63 16.62 -0.46
CA GLY A 14 -9.05 16.51 -1.87
C GLY A 14 -8.00 15.90 -2.81
N ASN A 15 -6.84 15.45 -2.32
CA ASN A 15 -5.76 14.88 -3.11
C ASN A 15 -5.87 13.35 -3.31
N SER A 16 -7.10 12.82 -3.24
CA SER A 16 -7.34 11.38 -3.18
C SER A 16 -6.78 10.60 -4.38
N ARG A 17 -6.86 11.17 -5.59
CA ARG A 17 -6.35 10.53 -6.81
C ARG A 17 -4.84 10.28 -6.76
N GLU A 18 -4.05 11.25 -6.32
CA GLU A 18 -2.59 11.14 -6.26
C GLU A 18 -2.15 10.16 -5.18
N VAL A 19 -2.77 10.25 -4.00
CA VAL A 19 -2.54 9.33 -2.88
C VAL A 19 -2.81 7.89 -3.30
N MET A 20 -3.98 7.64 -3.90
CA MET A 20 -4.38 6.29 -4.32
C MET A 20 -3.51 5.76 -5.46
N ALA A 21 -3.11 6.60 -6.41
CA ALA A 21 -2.17 6.22 -7.47
C ALA A 21 -0.81 5.78 -6.90
N GLY A 22 -0.25 6.56 -5.97
CA GLY A 22 1.02 6.25 -5.31
C GLY A 22 0.96 4.96 -4.52
N ARG A 23 -0.10 4.74 -3.72
CA ARG A 23 -0.29 3.49 -2.96
C ARG A 23 -0.43 2.27 -3.85
N LYS A 24 -1.14 2.40 -4.98
CA LYS A 24 -1.27 1.32 -5.98
C LYS A 24 0.07 0.97 -6.62
N GLU A 25 0.91 1.96 -6.89
CA GLU A 25 2.26 1.74 -7.41
C GLU A 25 3.16 1.02 -6.38
N GLU A 26 3.09 1.40 -5.10
CA GLU A 26 3.82 0.71 -4.03
C GLU A 26 3.43 -0.76 -3.90
N LEU A 27 2.13 -1.05 -3.95
CA LEU A 27 1.63 -2.43 -3.94
C LEU A 27 2.16 -3.22 -5.15
N ARG A 28 2.11 -2.65 -6.35
CA ARG A 28 2.67 -3.29 -7.56
C ARG A 28 4.17 -3.60 -7.42
N LYS A 29 4.95 -2.69 -6.82
CA LYS A 29 6.38 -2.90 -6.58
C LYS A 29 6.61 -4.08 -5.64
N LEU A 30 5.86 -4.16 -4.55
CA LEU A 30 5.96 -5.28 -3.60
C LEU A 30 5.51 -6.60 -4.20
N GLU A 31 4.43 -6.61 -4.98
CA GLU A 31 3.96 -7.80 -5.70
C GLU A 31 4.98 -8.31 -6.72
N LYS A 32 5.64 -7.39 -7.42
CA LYS A 32 6.76 -7.72 -8.32
C LYS A 32 7.92 -8.34 -7.54
N GLN A 33 8.32 -7.71 -6.43
CA GLN A 33 9.39 -8.23 -5.58
C GLN A 33 9.06 -9.62 -5.02
N LEU A 34 7.80 -9.85 -4.62
CA LEU A 34 7.35 -11.16 -4.16
C LEU A 34 7.49 -12.21 -5.25
N ARG A 35 7.04 -11.90 -6.48
CA ARG A 35 7.14 -12.81 -7.64
C ARG A 35 8.58 -13.18 -7.98
N GLU A 36 9.51 -12.24 -7.81
CA GLU A 36 10.94 -12.44 -8.09
C GLU A 36 11.71 -13.04 -6.90
N CYS A 37 11.08 -13.13 -5.72
CA CYS A 37 11.73 -13.58 -4.50
C CYS A 37 11.89 -15.11 -4.48
N ARG A 38 13.13 -15.58 -4.59
CA ARG A 38 13.47 -17.02 -4.49
C ARG A 38 13.56 -17.53 -3.04
N ASN A 39 13.60 -16.63 -2.06
CA ASN A 39 13.72 -16.98 -0.65
C ASN A 39 12.32 -17.06 -0.02
N GLY A 40 11.91 -18.25 0.42
CA GLY A 40 10.58 -18.50 0.96
C GLY A 40 10.24 -17.70 2.21
N PHE A 41 11.19 -17.53 3.13
CA PHE A 41 10.99 -16.71 4.33
C PHE A 41 10.76 -15.23 3.96
N ARG A 42 11.62 -14.69 3.09
CA ARG A 42 11.48 -13.30 2.61
C ARG A 42 10.20 -13.10 1.81
N ALA A 43 9.78 -14.10 1.02
CA ALA A 43 8.50 -14.07 0.33
C ALA A 43 7.32 -14.02 1.32
N GLN A 44 7.36 -14.78 2.41
CA GLN A 44 6.34 -14.71 3.46
C GLN A 44 6.28 -13.33 4.12
N CYS A 45 7.44 -12.71 4.43
CA CYS A 45 7.47 -11.35 4.96
C CYS A 45 6.90 -10.32 3.97
N LEU A 46 7.25 -10.43 2.68
CA LEU A 46 6.70 -9.58 1.62
C LEU A 46 5.19 -9.75 1.48
N GLN A 47 4.68 -10.98 1.56
CA GLN A 47 3.25 -11.28 1.53
C GLN A 47 2.51 -10.60 2.69
N GLN A 48 3.04 -10.70 3.92
CA GLN A 48 2.47 -10.02 5.08
C GLN A 48 2.47 -8.50 4.92
N GLU A 49 3.53 -7.93 4.35
CA GLU A 49 3.60 -6.50 4.08
C GLU A 49 2.59 -6.06 3.01
N ILE A 50 2.44 -6.82 1.93
CA ILE A 50 1.44 -6.58 0.87
C ILE A 50 0.04 -6.61 1.48
N GLU A 51 -0.27 -7.59 2.31
CA GLU A 51 -1.57 -7.71 2.97
C GLU A 51 -1.87 -6.51 3.87
N ARG A 52 -0.90 -6.08 4.69
CA ARG A 52 -1.03 -4.87 5.51
C ARG A 52 -1.30 -3.65 4.65
N ARG A 53 -0.52 -3.43 3.60
CA ARG A 53 -0.67 -2.27 2.71
C ARG A 53 -1.95 -2.32 1.88
N ARG A 54 -2.46 -3.50 1.52
CA ARG A 54 -3.77 -3.66 0.86
C ARG A 54 -4.91 -3.28 1.81
N ARG A 55 -4.84 -3.67 3.09
CA ARG A 55 -5.82 -3.22 4.09
C ARG A 55 -5.80 -1.70 4.24
N GLU A 56 -4.62 -1.11 4.39
CA GLU A 56 -4.47 0.35 4.41
C GLU A 56 -5.04 1.00 3.14
N TYR A 57 -4.77 0.45 1.95
CA TYR A 57 -5.31 0.96 0.69
C TYR A 57 -6.84 0.91 0.65
N ASN A 58 -7.45 -0.20 1.06
CA ASN A 58 -8.90 -0.34 1.10
C ASN A 58 -9.53 0.62 2.12
N GLU A 59 -8.92 0.78 3.29
CA GLU A 59 -9.37 1.77 4.29
C GLU A 59 -9.31 3.21 3.75
N LEU A 60 -8.37 3.53 2.86
CA LEU A 60 -8.31 4.84 2.20
C LEU A 60 -9.36 4.96 1.09
N ASP A 61 -9.63 3.88 0.35
CA ASP A 61 -10.65 3.82 -0.71
C ASP A 61 -12.05 4.02 -0.15
N GLU A 62 -12.35 3.42 1.00
CA GLU A 62 -13.62 3.58 1.72
C GLU A 62 -13.89 5.01 2.22
N MET A 63 -12.88 5.89 2.22
CA MET A 63 -13.01 7.29 2.63
C MET A 63 -13.36 8.25 1.47
N ILE A 64 -13.38 7.77 0.22
CA ILE A 64 -13.58 8.56 -1.00
C ILE A 64 -15.00 8.40 -1.52
#